data_AF-A0A1I4XA88-F1
#
_entry.id   AF-A0A1I4XA88-F1
#
_cell.length_a   1.000
_cell.length_b   1.000
_cell.length_c   1.000
_cell.angle_alpha   90.00
_cell.angle_beta   90.00
_cell.angle_gamma   90.00
#
_symmetry.space_group_name_H-M   'P 1'
#
loop_
_entity.id
_entity.type
_entity.pdbx_description
1 polymer ?
#
loop_
_entity_poly.entity_id
_entity_poly.type
_entity_poly.pdbx_seq_one_letter_code
_entity_poly.pdbx_strand_id
1 'polypeptide(L)'
;MKKDKTQYRYSYYRDGARCTTMADAKTLYNHHVRKQWQSIPGTRYRYKLLDVELNLASSSYEMPQWIPYRLLFVKGATADHAKTPGKHDWALFITTDTAMQASRILEIYALRWGIEVYFKESKRHLGLLKEQTSSFASHIASTHLAAIRFCMLVFAKQAGIGLRVSEVRDKLVEGLVNLSFAKQLWLLFRALIHHGLSGIKHQLGCSVEQIMEAIEVHINQFFVQALQLDHLTLQQEALDRSDQWNFIRF
;
A
#
# COMPACT_ATOMS: atom_id res chain seq x y z
N MET A 1 -13.14 -20.59 13.01
CA MET A 1 -11.92 -20.31 13.80
C MET A 1 -11.58 -21.57 14.57
N LYS A 2 -10.46 -22.26 14.27
CA LYS A 2 -9.96 -23.38 15.11
C LYS A 2 -9.94 -22.90 16.57
N LYS A 3 -10.38 -23.73 17.53
CA LYS A 3 -10.24 -23.40 18.96
C LYS A 3 -8.76 -23.11 19.20
N ASP A 4 -8.44 -21.86 19.53
CA ASP A 4 -7.09 -21.47 19.89
C ASP A 4 -6.68 -22.30 21.11
N LYS A 5 -5.67 -23.16 20.93
CA LYS A 5 -5.14 -24.06 21.96
C LYS A 5 -3.87 -23.51 22.60
N THR A 6 -3.43 -22.33 22.16
CA THR A 6 -2.16 -21.74 22.61
C THR A 6 -2.24 -21.40 24.08
N GLN A 7 -1.36 -22.02 24.87
CA GLN A 7 -1.27 -21.79 26.31
C GLN A 7 -0.15 -20.80 26.58
N TYR A 8 -0.50 -19.72 27.26
CA TYR A 8 0.43 -18.69 27.70
C TYR A 8 0.70 -18.87 29.17
N ARG A 9 1.96 -18.71 29.57
CA ARG A 9 2.31 -18.58 30.98
C ARG A 9 2.22 -17.11 31.36
N TYR A 10 1.35 -16.81 32.32
CA TYR A 10 1.18 -15.46 32.84
C TYR A 10 1.55 -15.41 34.31
N SER A 11 2.51 -14.55 34.65
CA SER A 11 2.90 -14.28 36.04
C SER A 11 2.27 -12.96 36.50
N TYR A 12 1.59 -12.98 37.65
CA TYR A 12 1.02 -11.79 38.28
C TYR A 12 1.21 -11.83 39.80
N TYR A 13 1.15 -10.68 40.45
CA TYR A 13 1.22 -10.58 41.91
C TYR A 13 -0.18 -10.51 42.51
N ARG A 14 -0.44 -11.33 43.53
CA ARG A 14 -1.66 -11.28 44.36
C ARG A 14 -1.21 -11.37 45.83
N ASP A 15 -1.64 -10.42 46.65
CA ASP A 15 -1.33 -10.38 48.09
C ASP A 15 0.17 -10.52 48.41
N GLY A 16 1.02 -9.90 47.58
CA GLY A 16 2.48 -9.93 47.73
C GLY A 16 3.17 -11.21 47.21
N ALA A 17 2.42 -12.26 46.86
CA ALA A 17 2.94 -13.49 46.29
C ALA A 17 2.90 -13.47 44.75
N ARG A 18 3.96 -13.99 44.12
CA ARG A 18 4.01 -14.20 42.66
C ARG A 18 3.23 -15.47 42.32
N CYS A 19 2.11 -15.31 41.63
CA CYS A 19 1.32 -16.42 41.09
C CYS A 19 1.64 -16.58 39.60
N THR A 20 1.80 -17.83 39.15
CA THR A 20 1.98 -18.16 37.74
C THR A 20 0.86 -19.09 37.30
N THR A 21 0.21 -18.77 36.19
CA THR A 21 -0.88 -19.57 35.62
C THR A 21 -0.63 -19.87 34.15
N MET A 22 -1.03 -21.06 33.71
CA MET A 22 -1.10 -21.42 32.31
C MET A 22 -2.53 -21.21 31.83
N ALA A 23 -2.72 -20.34 30.84
CA ALA A 23 -4.05 -19.97 30.37
C ALA A 23 -4.05 -19.65 28.88
N ASP A 24 -5.17 -19.92 28.21
CA ASP A 24 -5.40 -19.46 26.84
C ASP A 24 -5.76 -17.96 26.82
N ALA A 25 -5.72 -17.36 25.63
CA ALA A 25 -6.05 -15.94 25.44
C ALA A 25 -7.45 -15.56 25.96
N LYS A 26 -8.43 -16.47 25.86
CA LYS A 26 -9.81 -16.22 26.30
C LYS A 26 -9.93 -16.21 27.83
N THR A 27 -9.22 -17.10 28.50
CA THR A 27 -9.16 -17.21 29.95
C THR A 27 -8.43 -15.99 30.52
N LEU A 28 -7.31 -15.61 29.93
CA LEU A 28 -6.62 -14.35 30.26
C LEU A 28 -7.53 -13.14 30.07
N TYR A 29 -8.27 -13.09 28.97
CA TYR A 29 -9.25 -12.03 28.72
C TYR A 29 -10.28 -11.92 29.84
N ASN A 30 -10.92 -13.05 30.20
CA ASN A 30 -12.00 -13.08 31.19
C ASN A 30 -11.54 -12.71 32.59
N HIS A 31 -10.36 -13.19 33.02
CA HIS A 31 -9.87 -12.99 34.38
C HIS A 31 -9.06 -11.70 34.57
N HIS A 32 -8.28 -11.28 33.57
CA HIS A 32 -7.28 -10.21 33.74
C HIS A 32 -7.53 -8.96 32.86
N VAL A 33 -8.41 -9.02 31.85
CA VAL A 33 -8.59 -7.91 30.90
C VAL A 33 -9.97 -7.27 30.99
N ARG A 34 -11.05 -8.08 31.05
CA ARG A 34 -12.43 -7.64 30.81
C ARG A 34 -12.88 -6.40 31.60
N LYS A 35 -12.37 -6.19 32.81
CA LYS A 35 -12.72 -5.07 33.70
C LYS A 35 -11.60 -4.03 33.88
N GLN A 36 -10.44 -4.21 33.26
CA GLN A 36 -9.24 -3.39 33.49
C GLN A 36 -8.77 -2.65 32.23
N TRP A 37 -9.70 -2.03 31.51
CA TRP A 37 -9.40 -1.33 30.25
C TRP A 37 -8.74 0.03 30.50
N GLN A 38 -7.73 0.34 29.71
CA GLN A 38 -7.08 1.65 29.62
C GLN A 38 -7.49 2.33 28.30
N SER A 39 -7.53 3.66 28.26
CA SER A 39 -7.79 4.41 27.04
C SER A 39 -6.49 4.74 26.33
N ILE A 40 -6.45 4.60 25.01
CA ILE A 40 -5.31 5.08 24.22
C ILE A 40 -5.56 6.56 23.89
N PRO A 41 -4.66 7.49 24.28
CA PRO A 41 -4.79 8.91 23.94
C PRO A 41 -4.95 9.13 22.44
N GLY A 42 -5.88 10.01 22.04
CA GLY A 42 -6.08 10.38 20.64
C GLY A 42 -6.81 9.34 19.78
N THR A 43 -7.31 8.24 20.35
CA THR A 43 -8.06 7.23 19.59
C THR A 43 -9.36 6.82 20.30
N ARG A 44 -10.28 6.21 19.54
CA ARG A 44 -11.50 5.59 20.08
C ARG A 44 -11.28 4.18 20.63
N TYR A 45 -10.04 3.75 20.83
CA TYR A 45 -9.73 2.37 21.23
C TYR A 45 -9.39 2.29 22.72
N ARG A 46 -9.85 1.21 23.35
CA ARG A 46 -9.43 0.82 24.70
C ARG A 46 -8.57 -0.42 24.63
N TYR A 47 -7.61 -0.52 25.54
CA TYR A 47 -6.62 -1.58 25.52
C TYR A 47 -6.27 -2.13 26.90
N LYS A 48 -5.60 -3.28 26.90
CA LYS A 48 -4.87 -3.82 28.05
C LYS A 48 -3.66 -4.60 27.54
N LEU A 49 -2.51 -4.36 28.16
CA LEU A 49 -1.29 -5.11 27.93
C LEU A 49 -1.13 -6.21 28.99
N LEU A 50 -0.68 -7.38 28.58
CA LEU A 50 -0.22 -8.46 29.45
C LEU A 50 1.11 -8.98 28.92
N ASP A 51 2.13 -9.03 29.77
CA ASP A 51 3.39 -9.69 29.45
C ASP A 51 3.29 -11.16 29.87
N VAL A 52 3.54 -12.05 28.91
CA VAL A 52 3.38 -13.50 29.05
C VAL A 52 4.62 -14.21 28.53
N GLU A 53 4.79 -15.48 28.88
CA GLU A 53 5.79 -16.33 28.25
C GLU A 53 5.08 -17.40 27.41
N LEU A 54 5.62 -17.66 26.22
CA LEU A 54 5.15 -18.72 25.33
C LEU A 54 6.23 -19.79 25.22
N ASN A 55 5.82 -21.06 25.31
CA ASN A 55 6.72 -22.18 25.06
C ASN A 55 6.80 -22.44 23.55
N LEU A 56 8.01 -22.38 22.99
CA LEU A 56 8.26 -22.68 21.57
C LEU A 56 8.74 -24.11 21.31
N ALA A 57 8.82 -24.97 22.33
CA ALA A 57 9.14 -26.38 22.14
C ALA A 57 8.11 -27.05 21.20
N SER A 58 8.61 -27.78 20.20
CA SER A 58 7.76 -28.40 19.17
C SER A 58 7.12 -29.70 19.65
N SER A 59 7.69 -30.32 20.68
CA SER A 59 7.20 -31.55 21.29
C SER A 59 7.26 -31.49 22.82
N SER A 60 6.53 -32.37 23.48
CA SER A 60 6.55 -32.53 24.95
C SER A 60 7.85 -33.14 25.49
N TYR A 61 8.70 -33.69 24.62
CA TYR A 61 9.97 -34.32 24.97
C TYR A 61 11.15 -33.35 24.90
N GLU A 62 10.97 -32.22 24.20
CA GLU A 62 11.94 -31.13 24.15
C GLU A 62 11.90 -30.31 25.44
N MET A 63 13.05 -29.81 25.85
CA MET A 63 13.12 -28.88 26.97
C MET A 63 12.32 -27.61 26.65
N PRO A 64 11.46 -27.14 27.57
CA PRO A 64 10.55 -26.06 27.26
C PRO A 64 11.30 -24.74 27.13
N GLN A 65 11.17 -24.09 25.97
CA GLN A 65 11.81 -22.82 25.65
C GLN A 65 10.82 -21.68 25.84
N TRP A 66 10.89 -21.04 27.00
CA TRP A 66 10.01 -19.93 27.37
C TRP A 66 10.57 -18.61 26.85
N ILE A 67 9.82 -17.98 25.94
CA ILE A 67 10.17 -16.70 25.36
C ILE A 67 9.13 -15.67 25.79
N PRO A 68 9.56 -14.46 26.22
CA PRO A 68 8.64 -13.41 26.62
C PRO A 68 7.94 -12.81 25.39
N TYR A 69 6.65 -12.58 25.53
CA TYR A 69 5.79 -11.92 24.57
C TYR A 69 4.91 -10.90 25.29
N ARG A 70 4.49 -9.88 24.57
CA ARG A 70 3.48 -8.93 25.02
C ARG A 70 2.20 -9.12 24.23
N LEU A 71 1.13 -9.40 24.96
CA LEU A 71 -0.22 -9.48 24.44
C LEU A 71 -0.90 -8.13 24.59
N LEU A 72 -1.46 -7.63 23.49
CA LEU A 72 -2.27 -6.43 23.45
C LEU A 72 -3.72 -6.80 23.12
N PHE A 73 -4.58 -6.66 24.11
CA PHE A 73 -6.03 -6.77 23.93
C PHE A 73 -6.58 -5.40 23.59
N VAL A 74 -7.41 -5.31 22.56
CA VAL A 74 -8.01 -4.05 22.10
C VAL A 74 -9.49 -4.22 21.88
N LYS A 75 -10.27 -3.21 22.22
CA LYS A 75 -11.68 -3.10 21.86
C LYS A 75 -12.00 -1.70 21.35
N GLY A 76 -12.93 -1.60 20.41
CA GLY A 76 -13.50 -0.31 20.02
C GLY A 76 -14.33 0.28 21.17
N ALA A 77 -14.22 1.60 21.40
CA ALA A 77 -15.27 2.32 22.09
C ALA A 77 -16.43 2.46 21.11
N THR A 78 -17.58 1.85 21.43
CA THR A 78 -18.84 2.14 20.74
C THR A 78 -19.08 3.64 20.82
N ALA A 79 -19.21 4.29 19.66
CA ALA A 79 -19.78 5.64 19.58
C ALA A 79 -21.22 5.61 20.14
N ASP A 80 -21.69 6.75 20.64
CA ASP A 80 -22.93 6.97 21.42
C ASP A 80 -24.26 6.49 20.81
N HIS A 81 -24.26 5.77 19.69
CA HIS A 81 -25.47 5.24 19.04
C HIS A 81 -25.48 3.73 18.73
N ALA A 82 -24.54 2.93 19.25
CA ALA A 82 -24.62 1.47 19.13
C ALA A 82 -24.86 0.80 20.50
N LYS A 83 -26.05 0.17 20.64
CA LYS A 83 -26.43 -0.73 21.73
C LYS A 83 -25.33 -1.78 21.98
N THR A 84 -24.63 -1.64 23.10
CA THR A 84 -23.78 -2.65 23.76
C THR A 84 -22.72 -3.34 22.88
N PRO A 85 -21.40 -3.12 23.13
CA PRO A 85 -20.37 -3.92 22.47
C PRO A 85 -20.63 -5.41 22.73
N GLY A 86 -20.64 -6.20 21.66
CA GLY A 86 -20.89 -7.63 21.75
C GLY A 86 -19.92 -8.29 22.74
N LYS A 87 -20.35 -9.34 23.42
CA LYS A 87 -19.56 -10.09 24.43
C LYS A 87 -18.17 -10.55 23.93
N HIS A 88 -17.95 -10.53 22.61
CA HIS A 88 -16.74 -10.97 21.89
C HIS A 88 -16.07 -9.87 21.07
N ASP A 89 -16.40 -8.59 21.27
CA ASP A 89 -15.89 -7.48 20.44
C ASP A 89 -14.52 -6.98 20.92
N TRP A 90 -13.52 -7.87 20.84
CA TRP A 90 -12.13 -7.56 21.14
C TRP A 90 -11.19 -8.27 20.17
N ALA A 91 -10.06 -7.64 19.90
CA ALA A 91 -8.96 -8.17 19.11
C ALA A 91 -7.74 -8.41 20.00
N LEU A 92 -6.90 -9.36 19.58
CA LEU A 92 -5.62 -9.68 20.22
C LEU A 92 -4.48 -9.45 19.24
N PHE A 93 -3.47 -8.73 19.69
CA PHE A 93 -2.20 -8.59 18.99
C PHE A 93 -1.09 -9.14 19.89
N ILE A 94 -0.05 -9.67 19.26
CA ILE A 94 1.13 -10.22 19.95
C ILE A 94 2.40 -9.57 19.40
N THR A 95 3.37 -9.31 20.27
CA THR A 95 4.69 -8.82 19.90
C THR A 95 5.75 -9.49 20.77
N THR A 96 6.95 -9.70 20.21
CA THR A 96 8.14 -10.16 20.95
C THR A 96 8.79 -9.04 21.77
N ASP A 97 8.54 -7.78 21.39
CA ASP A 97 9.06 -6.61 22.11
C ASP A 97 8.16 -6.26 23.30
N THR A 98 8.58 -6.67 24.49
CA THR A 98 7.92 -6.38 25.77
C THR A 98 8.20 -4.98 26.30
N ALA A 99 8.89 -4.10 25.57
CA ALA A 99 8.96 -2.68 25.91
C ALA A 99 7.97 -1.85 25.09
N MET A 100 7.45 -2.39 23.98
CA MET A 100 6.61 -1.65 23.03
C MET A 100 5.28 -1.17 23.64
N GLN A 101 4.95 0.10 23.39
CA GLN A 101 3.70 0.71 23.82
C GLN A 101 2.51 0.26 22.95
N ALA A 102 1.30 0.27 23.52
CA ALA A 102 0.09 -0.18 22.85
C ALA A 102 -0.24 0.59 21.55
N SER A 103 -0.03 1.91 21.54
CA SER A 103 -0.24 2.76 20.35
C SER A 103 0.66 2.33 19.19
N ARG A 104 1.95 2.09 19.46
CA ARG A 104 2.93 1.65 18.46
C ARG A 104 2.63 0.25 17.92
N ILE A 105 2.23 -0.68 18.79
CA ILE A 105 1.78 -2.00 18.35
C ILE A 105 0.62 -1.85 17.36
N LEU A 106 -0.41 -1.07 17.72
CA LEU A 106 -1.56 -0.84 16.84
C LEU A 106 -1.17 -0.18 15.52
N GLU A 107 -0.27 0.79 15.54
CA GLU A 107 0.22 1.46 14.33
C GLU A 107 0.93 0.47 13.39
N ILE A 108 1.85 -0.36 13.91
CA ILE A 108 2.55 -1.38 13.12
C ILE A 108 1.55 -2.38 12.53
N TYR A 109 0.58 -2.84 13.33
CA TYR A 109 -0.46 -3.75 12.84
C TYR A 109 -1.41 -3.09 11.84
N ALA A 110 -1.65 -1.78 11.93
CA ALA A 110 -2.39 -1.02 10.92
C ALA A 110 -1.59 -0.92 9.61
N LEU A 111 -0.28 -0.67 9.69
CA LEU A 111 0.63 -0.67 8.53
C LEU A 111 0.69 -2.03 7.83
N ARG A 112 0.50 -3.13 8.55
CA ARG A 112 0.40 -4.49 7.97
C ARG A 112 -0.65 -4.57 6.86
N TRP A 113 -1.74 -3.82 6.95
CA TRP A 113 -2.78 -3.78 5.90
C TRP A 113 -2.22 -3.34 4.54
N GLY A 114 -1.10 -2.61 4.52
CA GLY A 114 -0.40 -2.19 3.31
C GLY A 114 -0.06 -3.37 2.38
N ILE A 115 0.25 -4.55 2.92
CA ILE A 115 0.54 -5.73 2.09
C ILE A 115 -0.71 -6.25 1.37
N GLU A 116 -1.88 -6.12 1.99
CA GLU A 116 -3.16 -6.52 1.39
C GLU A 116 -3.55 -5.55 0.27
N VAL A 117 -3.29 -4.25 0.48
CA VAL A 117 -3.41 -3.23 -0.57
C VAL A 117 -2.47 -3.54 -1.73
N TYR A 118 -1.19 -3.82 -1.45
CA TYR A 118 -0.22 -4.22 -2.46
C TYR A 118 -0.71 -5.40 -3.29
N PHE A 119 -1.09 -6.51 -2.66
CA PHE A 119 -1.52 -7.68 -3.41
C PHE A 119 -2.82 -7.45 -4.18
N LYS A 120 -3.76 -6.68 -3.63
CA LYS A 120 -5.02 -6.36 -4.29
C LYS A 120 -4.78 -5.51 -5.54
N GLU A 121 -4.00 -4.45 -5.41
CA GLU A 121 -3.66 -3.55 -6.51
C GLU A 121 -2.83 -4.28 -7.58
N SER A 122 -1.79 -5.01 -7.17
CA SER A 122 -0.88 -5.67 -8.07
C SER A 122 -1.56 -6.77 -8.89
N LYS A 123 -2.40 -7.61 -8.27
CA LYS A 123 -3.13 -8.68 -8.98
C LYS A 123 -4.21 -8.14 -9.92
N ARG A 124 -4.94 -7.11 -9.48
CA ARG A 124 -6.08 -6.60 -10.24
C ARG A 124 -5.66 -5.68 -11.38
N HIS A 125 -4.63 -4.85 -11.18
CA HIS A 125 -4.31 -3.75 -12.09
C HIS A 125 -2.88 -3.76 -12.63
N LEU A 126 -1.91 -4.41 -11.97
CA LEU A 126 -0.48 -4.29 -12.34
C LEU A 126 0.11 -5.56 -12.98
N GLY A 127 -0.72 -6.57 -13.22
CA GLY A 127 -0.34 -7.78 -13.95
C GLY A 127 0.29 -8.88 -13.09
N LEU A 128 0.27 -8.77 -11.76
CA LEU A 128 0.81 -9.81 -10.89
C LEU A 128 0.04 -11.14 -11.09
N LEU A 129 0.77 -12.21 -11.37
CA LEU A 129 0.26 -13.55 -11.71
C LEU A 129 -0.56 -13.61 -13.02
N LYS A 130 -0.37 -12.67 -13.95
CA LYS A 130 -1.02 -12.69 -15.26
C LYS A 130 -0.19 -13.35 -16.36
N GLU A 131 1.10 -13.56 -16.13
CA GLU A 131 2.00 -14.19 -17.10
C GLU A 131 1.59 -15.63 -17.44
N GLN A 132 1.58 -15.97 -18.73
CA GLN A 132 1.18 -17.29 -19.25
C GLN A 132 2.27 -17.95 -20.13
N THR A 133 3.44 -17.32 -20.26
CA THR A 133 4.60 -17.92 -20.94
C THR A 133 5.08 -19.18 -20.22
N SER A 134 5.69 -20.11 -20.95
CA SER A 134 6.27 -21.34 -20.38
C SER A 134 7.61 -21.13 -19.65
N SER A 135 8.23 -19.96 -19.78
CA SER A 135 9.55 -19.68 -19.21
C SER A 135 9.48 -19.18 -17.78
N PHE A 136 10.20 -19.85 -16.88
CA PHE A 136 10.32 -19.43 -15.49
C PHE A 136 10.93 -18.02 -15.33
N ALA A 137 11.91 -17.68 -16.18
CA ALA A 137 12.52 -16.36 -16.17
C ALA A 137 11.49 -15.26 -16.49
N SER A 138 10.55 -15.53 -17.39
CA SER A 138 9.47 -14.61 -17.74
C SER A 138 8.49 -14.41 -16.58
N HIS A 139 8.15 -15.47 -15.83
CA HIS A 139 7.35 -15.34 -14.60
C HIS A 139 8.03 -14.48 -13.52
N ILE A 140 9.34 -14.66 -13.33
CA ILE A 140 10.14 -13.84 -12.41
C ILE A 140 10.10 -12.37 -12.87
N ALA A 141 10.46 -12.12 -14.14
CA ALA A 141 10.49 -10.77 -14.69
C ALA A 141 9.12 -10.07 -14.57
N SER A 142 8.03 -10.76 -14.91
CA SER A 142 6.67 -10.25 -14.82
C SER A 142 6.26 -9.91 -13.37
N THR A 143 6.66 -10.75 -12.41
CA THR A 143 6.42 -10.51 -10.97
C THR A 143 7.18 -9.27 -10.48
N HIS A 144 8.46 -9.13 -10.83
CA HIS A 144 9.24 -7.94 -10.48
C HIS A 144 8.70 -6.68 -11.16
N LEU A 145 8.26 -6.78 -12.41
CA LEU A 145 7.68 -5.66 -13.12
C LEU A 145 6.38 -5.19 -12.47
N ALA A 146 5.54 -6.09 -11.97
CA ALA A 146 4.36 -5.73 -11.17
C ALA A 146 4.75 -5.01 -9.86
N ALA A 147 5.82 -5.46 -9.18
CA ALA A 147 6.33 -4.81 -7.99
C ALA A 147 6.86 -3.40 -8.28
N ILE A 148 7.65 -3.22 -9.34
CA ILE A 148 8.19 -1.92 -9.78
C ILE A 148 7.04 -0.95 -10.10
N ARG A 149 6.02 -1.39 -10.84
CA ARG A 149 4.83 -0.57 -11.13
C ARG A 149 4.15 -0.10 -9.84
N PHE A 150 4.04 -0.96 -8.84
CA PHE A 150 3.48 -0.56 -7.54
C PHE A 150 4.36 0.46 -6.82
N CYS A 151 5.69 0.26 -6.81
CA CYS A 151 6.63 1.23 -6.24
C CYS A 151 6.50 2.61 -6.91
N MET A 152 6.34 2.65 -8.24
CA MET A 152 6.09 3.89 -8.98
C MET A 152 4.78 4.57 -8.54
N LEU A 153 3.70 3.81 -8.32
CA LEU A 153 2.44 4.36 -7.80
C LEU A 153 2.59 4.92 -6.38
N VAL A 154 3.31 4.22 -5.51
CA VAL A 154 3.59 4.69 -4.15
C VAL A 154 4.47 5.93 -4.17
N PHE A 155 5.45 5.99 -5.06
CA PHE A 155 6.29 7.16 -5.26
C PHE A 155 5.47 8.36 -5.76
N ALA A 156 4.64 8.17 -6.78
CA ALA A 156 3.73 9.22 -7.28
C ALA A 156 2.73 9.68 -6.20
N LYS A 157 2.29 8.77 -5.33
CA LYS A 157 1.47 9.11 -4.16
C LYS A 157 2.21 10.05 -3.20
N GLN A 158 3.53 9.93 -3.00
CA GLN A 158 4.27 10.81 -2.09
C GLN A 158 4.25 12.27 -2.55
N ALA A 159 4.20 12.52 -3.86
CA ALA A 159 4.05 13.86 -4.41
C ALA A 159 2.64 14.46 -4.19
N GLY A 160 1.63 13.63 -3.94
CA GLY A 160 0.23 14.05 -3.75
C GLY A 160 -0.23 13.93 -2.31
N ILE A 161 -0.47 15.07 -1.64
CA ILE A 161 -0.98 15.09 -0.27
C ILE A 161 -2.37 14.44 -0.22
N GLY A 162 -2.53 13.40 0.61
CA GLY A 162 -3.82 12.81 0.96
C GLY A 162 -4.43 11.80 -0.03
N LEU A 163 -3.74 11.48 -1.14
CA LEU A 163 -4.29 10.54 -2.14
C LEU A 163 -4.08 9.07 -1.76
N ARG A 164 -5.04 8.22 -2.10
CA ARG A 164 -4.90 6.76 -2.05
C ARG A 164 -4.15 6.26 -3.29
N VAL A 165 -3.48 5.11 -3.16
CA VAL A 165 -2.74 4.48 -4.27
C VAL A 165 -3.63 4.24 -5.49
N SER A 166 -4.89 3.84 -5.27
CA SER A 166 -5.87 3.64 -6.34
C SER A 166 -6.22 4.93 -7.07
N GLU A 167 -6.33 6.06 -6.36
CA GLU A 167 -6.68 7.35 -6.97
C GLU A 167 -5.54 7.89 -7.83
N VAL A 168 -4.29 7.69 -7.38
CA VAL A 168 -3.09 8.01 -8.17
C VAL A 168 -3.05 7.18 -9.44
N ARG A 169 -3.32 5.87 -9.33
CA ARG A 169 -3.43 4.98 -10.49
C ARG A 169 -4.52 5.45 -11.45
N ASP A 170 -5.71 5.77 -10.95
CA ASP A 170 -6.85 6.15 -11.79
C ASP A 170 -6.54 7.45 -12.57
N LYS A 171 -5.93 8.45 -11.91
CA LYS A 171 -5.45 9.67 -12.58
C LYS A 171 -4.41 9.39 -13.67
N LEU A 172 -3.45 8.49 -13.40
CA LEU A 172 -2.44 8.10 -14.38
C LEU A 172 -3.08 7.37 -15.58
N VAL A 173 -4.02 6.46 -15.32
CA VAL A 173 -4.75 5.74 -16.38
C VAL A 173 -5.56 6.72 -17.21
N GLU A 174 -6.29 7.65 -16.59
CA GLU A 174 -7.05 8.68 -17.30
C GLU A 174 -6.15 9.53 -18.19
N GLY A 175 -5.02 10.01 -17.68
CA GLY A 175 -4.04 10.74 -18.46
C GLY A 175 -3.54 9.96 -19.69
N LEU A 176 -3.17 8.69 -19.49
CA LEU A 176 -2.71 7.82 -20.58
C LEU A 176 -3.81 7.53 -21.61
N VAL A 177 -5.06 7.36 -21.17
CA VAL A 177 -6.21 7.18 -22.06
C VAL A 177 -6.46 8.43 -22.90
N ASN A 178 -6.43 9.61 -22.28
CA ASN A 178 -6.60 10.88 -22.99
C ASN A 178 -5.50 11.09 -24.04
N LEU A 179 -4.26 10.73 -23.72
CA LEU A 179 -3.13 10.80 -24.66
C LEU A 179 -3.30 9.81 -25.83
N SER A 180 -3.70 8.57 -25.53
CA SER A 180 -4.01 7.57 -26.56
C SER A 180 -5.10 8.05 -27.49
N PHE A 181 -6.17 8.62 -26.93
CA PHE A 181 -7.28 9.19 -27.69
C PHE A 181 -6.83 10.39 -28.53
N ALA A 182 -6.06 11.32 -27.98
CA ALA A 182 -5.52 12.46 -28.71
C ALA A 182 -4.66 12.03 -29.90
N LYS A 183 -3.83 10.99 -29.72
CA LYS A 183 -3.03 10.40 -30.79
C LYS A 183 -3.91 9.79 -31.90
N GLN A 184 -4.98 9.08 -31.55
CA GLN A 184 -5.92 8.53 -32.53
C GLN A 184 -6.68 9.63 -33.26
N LEU A 185 -7.11 10.67 -32.56
CA LEU A 185 -7.80 11.82 -33.14
C LEU A 185 -6.88 12.58 -34.11
N TRP A 186 -5.59 12.70 -33.78
CA TRP A 186 -4.60 13.28 -34.68
C TRP A 186 -4.47 12.52 -36.01
N LEU A 187 -4.47 11.19 -35.98
CA LEU A 187 -4.45 10.39 -37.21
C LEU A 187 -5.67 10.67 -38.11
N LEU A 188 -6.85 10.90 -37.52
CA LEU A 188 -8.05 11.27 -38.26
C LEU A 188 -7.92 12.67 -38.86
N PHE A 189 -7.47 13.66 -38.09
CA PHE A 189 -7.23 15.01 -38.59
C PHE A 189 -6.20 15.03 -39.71
N ARG A 190 -5.11 14.26 -39.57
CA ARG A 190 -4.09 14.09 -40.60
C ARG A 190 -4.72 13.60 -41.92
N ALA A 191 -5.59 12.59 -41.86
CA ALA A 191 -6.27 12.07 -43.05
C ALA A 191 -7.20 13.11 -43.70
N LEU A 192 -7.97 13.85 -42.89
CA LEU A 192 -8.85 14.91 -43.37
C LEU A 192 -8.09 16.06 -44.02
N ILE A 193 -7.02 16.54 -43.37
CA ILE A 193 -6.16 17.64 -43.85
C ILE A 193 -5.47 17.21 -45.15
N HIS A 194 -4.89 16.01 -45.19
CA HIS A 194 -4.28 15.49 -46.41
C HIS A 194 -5.28 15.41 -47.57
N HIS A 195 -6.50 14.89 -47.32
CA HIS A 195 -7.53 14.82 -48.36
C HIS A 195 -7.97 16.22 -48.84
N GLY A 196 -8.19 17.17 -47.93
CA GLY A 196 -8.52 18.56 -48.26
C GLY A 196 -7.42 19.26 -49.07
N LEU A 197 -6.16 19.13 -48.64
CA LEU A 197 -4.99 19.67 -49.36
C LEU A 197 -4.82 19.03 -50.74
N SER A 198 -5.07 17.72 -50.87
CA SER A 198 -5.01 17.03 -52.16
C SER A 198 -6.05 17.56 -53.15
N GLY A 199 -7.24 17.94 -52.68
CA GLY A 199 -8.29 18.55 -53.49
C GLY A 199 -7.96 19.97 -53.97
N ILE A 200 -7.12 20.70 -53.24
CA ILE A 200 -6.75 22.10 -53.53
C ILE A 200 -5.32 22.20 -54.09
N LYS A 201 -4.62 21.06 -54.28
CA LYS A 201 -3.22 20.97 -54.74
C LYS A 201 -2.93 21.80 -55.99
N HIS A 202 -3.88 21.85 -56.94
CA HIS A 202 -3.74 22.60 -58.18
C HIS A 202 -3.78 24.14 -57.99
N GLN A 203 -4.38 24.63 -56.89
CA GLN A 203 -4.44 26.05 -56.55
C GLN A 203 -3.28 26.51 -55.66
N LEU A 204 -2.73 25.60 -54.84
CA LEU A 204 -1.67 25.91 -53.87
C LEU A 204 -0.25 25.88 -54.47
N GLY A 205 -0.02 25.17 -55.57
CA GLY A 205 1.27 25.14 -56.28
C GLY A 205 2.44 24.49 -55.51
N CYS A 206 2.20 23.98 -54.30
CA CYS A 206 3.20 23.33 -53.45
C CYS A 206 2.88 21.85 -53.19
N SER A 207 3.90 21.09 -52.78
CA SER A 207 3.73 19.67 -52.48
C SER A 207 2.97 19.50 -51.16
N VAL A 208 1.83 18.79 -51.20
CA VAL A 208 1.01 18.45 -50.03
C VAL A 208 1.86 17.84 -48.91
N GLU A 209 2.89 17.08 -49.27
CA GLU A 209 3.73 16.37 -48.29
C GLU A 209 4.62 17.30 -47.49
N GLN A 210 5.07 18.41 -48.07
CA GLN A 210 5.86 19.41 -47.33
C GLN A 210 5.00 20.13 -46.29
N ILE A 211 3.72 20.37 -46.60
CA ILE A 211 2.78 20.99 -45.66
C ILE A 211 2.44 20.00 -44.54
N MET A 212 2.17 18.74 -44.89
CA MET A 212 1.87 17.69 -43.91
C MET A 212 3.05 17.43 -42.97
N GLU A 213 4.28 17.43 -43.50
CA GLU A 213 5.49 17.25 -42.70
C GLU A 213 5.71 18.42 -41.72
N ALA A 214 5.52 19.67 -42.16
CA ALA A 214 5.63 20.84 -41.28
C ALA A 214 4.60 20.82 -40.13
N ILE A 215 3.37 20.39 -40.42
CA ILE A 215 2.30 20.24 -39.42
C ILE A 215 2.64 19.09 -38.46
N GLU A 216 3.11 17.95 -38.97
CA GLU A 216 3.46 16.77 -38.17
C GLU A 216 4.62 17.07 -37.21
N VAL A 217 5.62 17.83 -37.65
CA VAL A 217 6.72 18.31 -36.80
C VAL A 217 6.20 19.18 -35.65
N HIS A 218 5.35 20.18 -35.93
CA HIS A 218 4.81 21.06 -34.89
C HIS A 218 3.98 20.31 -33.86
N ILE A 219 3.17 19.36 -34.31
CA ILE A 219 2.28 18.61 -33.41
C ILE A 219 3.07 17.61 -32.57
N ASN A 220 4.06 16.93 -33.15
CA ASN A 220 4.97 16.09 -32.36
C ASN A 220 5.74 16.91 -31.32
N GLN A 221 6.23 18.10 -31.67
CA GLN A 221 6.86 19.01 -30.71
C GLN A 221 5.92 19.40 -29.58
N PHE A 222 4.67 19.76 -29.90
CA PHE A 222 3.65 20.06 -28.90
C PHE A 222 3.40 18.87 -27.96
N PHE A 223 3.25 17.65 -28.50
CA PHE A 223 3.05 16.46 -27.65
C PHE A 223 4.25 16.17 -26.76
N VAL A 224 5.48 16.31 -27.25
CA VAL A 224 6.69 16.11 -26.44
C VAL A 224 6.75 17.11 -25.29
N GLN A 225 6.40 18.38 -25.53
CA GLN A 225 6.33 19.42 -24.50
C GLN A 225 5.17 19.18 -23.51
N ALA A 226 3.97 18.89 -24.00
CA ALA A 226 2.79 18.66 -23.17
C ALA A 226 2.95 17.42 -22.27
N LEU A 227 3.71 16.42 -22.74
CA LEU A 227 4.08 15.24 -21.97
C LEU A 227 5.28 15.46 -21.05
N GLN A 228 5.89 16.65 -21.06
CA GLN A 228 7.13 16.95 -20.34
C GLN A 228 8.27 15.97 -20.66
N LEU A 229 8.24 15.40 -21.87
CA LEU A 229 9.26 14.46 -22.36
C LEU A 229 10.41 15.18 -23.07
N ASP A 230 10.36 16.51 -23.14
CA ASP A 230 11.47 17.28 -23.68
C ASP A 230 12.67 17.23 -22.73
N HIS A 231 13.86 17.29 -23.33
CA HIS A 231 15.12 17.13 -22.61
C HIS A 231 15.32 18.17 -21.49
N LEU A 232 14.82 19.40 -21.67
CA LEU A 232 14.98 20.48 -20.70
C LEU A 232 14.10 20.25 -19.47
N THR A 233 12.84 19.91 -19.67
CA THR A 233 11.91 19.62 -18.57
C THR A 233 12.37 18.39 -17.78
N LEU A 234 12.84 17.33 -18.46
CA LEU A 234 13.40 16.15 -17.80
C LEU A 234 14.68 16.47 -17.00
N GLN A 235 15.56 17.34 -17.50
CA GLN A 235 16.73 17.80 -16.75
C GLN A 235 16.35 18.65 -15.54
N GLN A 236 15.37 19.54 -15.67
CA GLN A 236 14.89 20.37 -14.57
C GLN A 236 14.24 19.52 -13.48
N GLU A 237 13.42 18.53 -13.83
CA GLU A 237 12.87 17.58 -12.85
C GLU A 237 13.94 16.74 -12.15
N ALA A 238 15.02 16.39 -12.85
CA ALA A 238 16.15 15.69 -12.25
C ALA A 238 16.94 16.59 -11.28
N LEU A 239 17.10 17.87 -11.60
CA LEU A 239 17.82 18.87 -10.80
C LEU A 239 17.02 19.32 -9.57
N ASP A 240 15.73 19.63 -9.71
CA ASP A 240 14.82 19.98 -8.59
C ASP A 240 14.77 18.89 -7.51
N ARG A 241 15.01 17.64 -7.92
CA ARG A 241 15.07 16.48 -7.02
C ARG A 241 16.43 16.34 -6.33
N SER A 242 17.53 16.74 -6.96
CA SER A 242 18.87 16.68 -6.35
C SER A 242 18.99 17.56 -5.10
N ASP A 243 18.28 18.69 -5.07
CA ASP A 243 18.20 19.57 -3.90
C ASP A 243 17.33 19.00 -2.77
N GLN A 244 16.34 18.16 -3.08
CA GLN A 244 15.54 17.44 -2.08
C GLN A 244 16.31 16.27 -1.43
N TRP A 245 17.24 15.63 -2.14
CA TRP A 245 18.06 14.54 -1.59
C TRP A 245 19.18 15.00 -0.63
N ASN A 246 19.54 16.30 -0.64
CA ASN A 246 20.51 16.85 0.32
C ASN A 246 19.97 16.95 1.76
N PHE A 247 18.67 16.73 1.98
CA PHE A 247 18.05 16.69 3.31
C PHE A 247 17.94 15.28 3.92
N ILE A 248 18.34 14.23 3.19
CA ILE A 248 18.38 12.85 3.69
C ILE A 248 19.83 12.34 3.61
N ARG A 249 20.69 12.89 4.46
CA ARG A 249 21.89 12.18 4.93
C ARG A 249 21.58 11.66 6.33
N PHE A 250 21.71 10.35 6.51
CA PHE A 250 21.80 9.71 7.82
C PHE A 250 23.00 10.25 8.61
#